data_AF-A0A9W7AMQ0-F1
#
_entry.id   AF-A0A9W7AMQ0-F1
#
_cell.length_a   1.000
_cell.length_b   1.000
_cell.length_c   1.000
_cell.angle_alpha   90.00
_cell.angle_beta   90.00
_cell.angle_gamma   90.00
#
_symmetry.space_group_name_H-M   'P 1'
#
loop_
_entity.id
_entity.type
_entity.pdbx_description
1 polymer ?
#
loop_
_entity_poly.entity_id
_entity_poly.type
_entity_poly.pdbx_seq_one_letter_code
_entity_poly.pdbx_strand_id
1 'polypeptide(L)'
;MIYVLIFIGFDMLIYLVLKAVRGDFRYWMPVDGLVGLALSLLVRVVVKFIVDFAGIFQFRHPNEVGGLYFTLNLFTPVIGLALVLNLMPAETFNEEFKREMEWRGSINL
;
A
#
# COMPACT_ATOMS: atom_id res chain seq x y z
N MET A 1 -0.36 14.28 7.81
CA MET A 1 0.89 13.61 7.40
C MET A 1 1.28 12.45 8.31
N ILE A 2 1.26 12.61 9.65
CA ILE A 2 1.65 11.55 10.59
C ILE A 2 0.83 10.24 10.48
N TYR A 3 -0.48 10.34 10.25
CA TYR A 3 -1.38 9.17 10.13
C TYR A 3 -1.02 8.26 8.95
N VAL A 4 -0.53 8.83 7.85
CA VAL A 4 -0.12 8.07 6.66
C VAL A 4 1.10 7.21 6.97
N LEU A 5 2.07 7.75 7.71
CA LEU A 5 3.27 7.02 8.11
C LEU A 5 2.95 5.88 9.08
N ILE A 6 2.03 6.10 10.02
CA ILE A 6 1.58 5.06 10.96
C ILE A 6 0.87 3.94 10.20
N PHE A 7 -0.01 4.29 9.27
CA PHE A 7 -0.73 3.31 8.45
C PHE A 7 0.23 2.44 7.62
N ILE A 8 1.15 3.07 6.88
CA ILE A 8 2.14 2.36 6.06
C ILE A 8 3.03 1.48 6.93
N GLY A 9 3.51 2.00 8.07
CA GLY A 9 4.35 1.24 8.99
C GLY A 9 3.63 0.02 9.59
N PHE A 10 2.35 0.18 9.95
CA PHE A 10 1.53 -0.90 10.48
C PHE A 10 1.27 -2.00 9.45
N ASP A 11 0.92 -1.63 8.21
CA ASP A 11 0.73 -2.61 7.13
C ASP A 11 2.02 -3.38 6.80
N MET A 12 3.15 -2.66 6.75
CA MET A 12 4.49 -3.25 6.62
C MET A 12 4.81 -4.23 7.76
N LEU A 13 4.48 -3.88 9.00
CA LEU A 13 4.71 -4.74 10.16
C LEU A 13 3.91 -6.05 10.05
N ILE A 14 2.62 -5.96 9.69
CA ILE A 14 1.77 -7.14 9.52
C ILE A 14 2.33 -8.04 8.40
N TYR A 15 2.72 -7.45 7.26
CA TYR A 15 3.31 -8.20 6.15
C TYR A 15 4.58 -8.96 6.59
N LEU A 16 5.48 -8.29 7.31
CA LEU A 16 6.68 -8.92 7.85
C LEU A 16 6.32 -10.02 8.84
N VAL A 17 5.46 -9.77 9.83
CA VAL A 17 5.08 -10.78 10.84
C VAL A 17 4.52 -12.04 10.17
N LEU A 18 3.66 -11.91 9.14
CA LEU A 18 3.12 -13.08 8.46
C LEU A 18 4.17 -13.85 7.66
N LYS A 19 5.16 -13.19 7.07
CA LYS A 19 6.28 -13.88 6.45
C LYS A 19 7.16 -14.58 7.49
N ALA A 20 7.31 -14.02 8.70
CA ALA A 20 8.07 -14.63 9.80
C ALA A 20 7.38 -15.90 10.29
N VAL A 21 6.08 -15.85 10.52
CA VAL A 21 5.27 -17.00 10.96
C VAL A 21 5.29 -18.13 9.92
N ARG A 22 5.32 -17.79 8.62
CA ARG A 22 5.40 -18.79 7.54
C ARG A 22 6.78 -19.45 7.39
N GLY A 23 7.80 -19.00 8.11
CA GLY A 23 9.18 -19.51 7.99
C GLY A 23 9.86 -19.18 6.65
N ASP A 24 9.16 -18.50 5.75
CA ASP A 24 9.65 -18.03 4.45
C ASP A 24 10.11 -16.58 4.61
N PHE A 25 11.16 -16.34 5.40
CA PHE A 25 11.79 -15.01 5.50
C PHE A 25 13.05 -14.89 4.65
N ARG A 26 13.78 -16.00 4.48
CA ARG A 26 15.04 -16.01 3.72
C ARG A 26 14.72 -15.83 2.24
N TYR A 27 15.31 -14.81 1.61
CA TYR A 27 15.24 -14.63 0.17
C TYR A 27 16.08 -15.72 -0.53
N TRP A 28 15.85 -15.98 -1.83
CA TRP A 28 16.53 -17.05 -2.58
C TRP A 28 18.07 -16.98 -2.52
N MET A 29 18.62 -15.77 -2.31
CA MET A 29 20.06 -15.55 -2.30
C MET A 29 20.75 -16.33 -1.16
N PRO A 30 21.75 -17.19 -1.46
CA PRO A 30 22.40 -18.06 -0.48
C PRO A 30 23.43 -17.28 0.36
N VAL A 31 22.94 -16.32 1.15
CA VAL A 31 23.75 -15.55 2.09
C VAL A 31 23.41 -16.03 3.49
N ASP A 32 24.43 -16.57 4.18
CA ASP A 32 24.28 -17.10 5.53
C ASP A 32 24.57 -16.09 6.63
N GLY A 33 23.98 -16.35 7.80
CA GLY A 33 24.10 -15.50 8.99
C GLY A 33 23.18 -14.27 8.99
N LEU A 34 23.50 -13.33 9.90
CA LEU A 34 22.73 -12.10 10.12
C LEU A 34 22.63 -11.22 8.87
N VAL A 35 23.66 -11.23 8.02
CA VAL A 35 23.69 -10.46 6.77
C VAL A 35 22.63 -10.95 5.79
N GLY A 36 22.42 -12.27 5.71
CA GLY A 36 21.36 -12.85 4.88
C GLY A 36 19.96 -12.46 5.34
N LEU A 37 19.75 -12.39 6.66
CA LEU A 37 18.48 -11.91 7.24
C LEU A 37 18.24 -10.43 6.94
N ALA A 38 19.25 -9.58 7.12
CA ALA A 38 19.15 -8.14 6.84
C ALA A 38 18.86 -7.86 5.36
N LEU A 39 19.56 -8.53 4.45
CA LEU A 39 19.31 -8.43 3.01
C LEU A 39 17.91 -8.91 2.64
N SER A 40 17.46 -10.03 3.22
CA SER A 40 16.12 -10.56 2.96
C SER A 40 15.04 -9.58 3.44
N LEU A 41 15.25 -8.94 4.60
CA LEU A 41 14.33 -7.93 5.12
C LEU A 41 14.29 -6.69 4.22
N LEU A 42 15.45 -6.20 3.79
CA LEU A 42 15.54 -5.04 2.89
C LEU A 42 14.82 -5.32 1.56
N VAL A 43 15.10 -6.46 0.92
CA VAL A 43 14.44 -6.84 -0.34
C VAL A 43 12.93 -6.94 -0.16
N ARG A 44 12.46 -7.55 0.94
CA ARG A 44 11.01 -7.66 1.22
C ARG A 44 10.35 -6.31 1.45
N VAL A 45 11.01 -5.37 2.14
CA VAL A 45 10.52 -4.00 2.31
C VAL A 45 10.40 -3.30 0.96
N VAL A 46 11.44 -3.39 0.13
CA VAL A 46 11.46 -2.75 -1.20
C VAL A 46 10.39 -3.32 -2.12
N VAL A 47 10.29 -4.65 -2.21
CA VAL A 47 9.27 -5.31 -3.03
C VAL A 47 7.86 -4.95 -2.55
N LYS A 48 7.62 -4.93 -1.22
CA LYS A 48 6.34 -4.52 -0.66
C LYS A 48 6.03 -3.06 -1.02
N PHE A 49 6.98 -2.15 -0.83
CA PHE A 49 6.84 -0.74 -1.19
C PHE A 49 6.47 -0.56 -2.67
N ILE A 50 7.16 -1.25 -3.58
CA ILE A 50 6.86 -1.20 -5.01
C ILE A 50 5.43 -1.70 -5.29
N VAL A 51 5.02 -2.81 -4.68
CA VAL A 51 3.68 -3.37 -4.86
C VAL A 51 2.58 -2.45 -4.32
N ASP A 52 2.85 -1.72 -3.25
CA ASP A 52 1.91 -0.78 -2.62
C ASP A 52 1.61 0.42 -3.53
N PHE A 53 2.63 0.95 -4.20
CA PHE A 53 2.47 2.14 -5.04
C PHE A 53 2.22 1.83 -6.51
N ALA A 54 2.74 0.73 -7.04
CA ALA A 54 2.69 0.41 -8.47
C ALA A 54 1.76 -0.77 -8.82
N GLY A 55 1.33 -1.58 -7.84
CA GLY A 55 0.38 -2.68 -8.09
C GLY A 55 0.86 -3.74 -9.10
N ILE A 56 2.19 -3.93 -9.24
CA ILE A 56 2.77 -4.81 -10.26
C ILE A 56 2.33 -6.27 -10.03
N PHE A 57 1.58 -6.83 -10.98
CA PHE A 57 1.03 -8.19 -10.92
C PHE A 57 2.09 -9.30 -10.82
N GLN A 58 3.32 -9.07 -11.30
CA GLN A 58 4.40 -10.07 -11.25
C GLN A 58 4.76 -10.48 -9.81
N PHE A 59 4.62 -9.58 -8.84
CA PHE A 59 4.90 -9.85 -7.42
C PHE A 59 3.73 -10.52 -6.68
N ARG A 60 2.65 -10.89 -7.39
CA ARG A 60 1.53 -11.69 -6.84
C ARG A 60 1.95 -13.11 -6.45
N HIS A 61 3.11 -13.56 -6.92
CA HIS A 61 3.62 -14.89 -6.63
C HIS A 61 3.71 -15.15 -5.10
N PRO A 62 3.32 -16.33 -4.59
CA PRO A 62 3.35 -16.68 -3.16
C PRO A 62 4.67 -16.39 -2.44
N ASN A 63 5.79 -16.56 -3.15
CA ASN A 63 7.13 -16.34 -2.61
C ASN A 63 7.43 -14.85 -2.37
N GLU A 64 6.82 -13.94 -3.12
CA GLU A 64 7.06 -12.50 -3.01
C GLU A 64 6.06 -11.86 -2.02
N VAL A 65 5.00 -11.24 -2.52
CA VAL A 65 3.94 -10.65 -1.69
C VAL A 65 2.83 -11.67 -1.41
N GLY A 66 2.58 -12.56 -2.37
CA GLY A 66 1.51 -13.55 -2.32
C GLY A 66 0.13 -13.01 -2.66
N GLY A 67 -0.72 -13.90 -3.19
CA GLY A 67 -2.00 -13.52 -3.79
C GLY A 67 -2.99 -12.84 -2.84
N LEU A 68 -3.07 -13.28 -1.58
CA LEU A 68 -3.99 -12.70 -0.60
C LEU A 68 -3.61 -11.26 -0.23
N TYR A 69 -2.33 -11.02 0.09
CA TYR A 69 -1.84 -9.68 0.43
C TYR A 69 -1.94 -8.73 -0.75
N PHE A 70 -1.58 -9.19 -1.94
CA PHE A 70 -1.73 -8.42 -3.17
C PHE A 70 -3.18 -7.97 -3.38
N THR A 71 -4.14 -8.88 -3.15
CA THR A 71 -5.56 -8.59 -3.35
C THR A 71 -6.08 -7.59 -2.31
N LEU A 72 -5.73 -7.77 -1.02
CA LEU A 72 -6.08 -6.82 0.05
C LEU A 72 -5.56 -5.41 -0.26
N ASN A 73 -4.33 -5.32 -0.75
CA ASN A 73 -3.69 -4.06 -1.12
C ASN A 73 -4.45 -3.32 -2.24
N LEU A 74 -4.98 -4.07 -3.21
CA LEU A 74 -5.80 -3.51 -4.29
C LEU A 74 -7.14 -2.96 -3.78
N PHE A 75 -7.69 -3.56 -2.71
CA PHE A 75 -8.95 -3.13 -2.10
C PHE A 75 -8.79 -1.94 -1.15
N THR A 76 -7.62 -1.74 -0.55
CA THR A 76 -7.34 -0.61 0.35
C THR A 76 -7.76 0.76 -0.21
N PRO A 77 -7.39 1.16 -1.45
CA PRO A 77 -7.84 2.44 -2.01
C PRO A 77 -9.35 2.51 -2.28
N VAL A 78 -9.98 1.39 -2.68
CA VAL A 78 -11.43 1.32 -2.91
C VAL A 78 -12.19 1.50 -1.61
N ILE A 79 -11.75 0.85 -0.53
CA ILE A 79 -12.32 1.00 0.80
C ILE A 79 -12.12 2.42 1.31
N GLY A 80 -10.94 3.01 1.09
CA GLY A 80 -10.65 4.40 1.45
C GLY A 80 -11.61 5.38 0.77
N LEU A 81 -11.83 5.23 -0.54
CA LEU A 81 -12.79 6.04 -1.28
C LEU A 81 -14.22 5.86 -0.78
N ALA A 82 -14.66 4.61 -0.57
CA ALA A 82 -16.00 4.33 -0.05
C ALA A 82 -16.21 4.93 1.34
N LEU A 83 -15.21 4.86 2.22
CA LEU A 83 -15.27 5.44 3.56
C LEU A 83 -15.41 6.97 3.49
N VAL A 84 -14.62 7.62 2.63
CA VAL A 84 -14.71 9.08 2.42
C VAL A 84 -16.08 9.47 1.93
N LEU A 85 -16.66 8.76 0.95
CA LEU A 85 -17.99 9.08 0.42
C LEU A 85 -19.12 8.89 1.46
N ASN A 86 -18.97 7.93 2.38
CA ASN A 86 -19.98 7.68 3.42
C ASN A 86 -19.82 8.61 4.63
N LEU A 87 -18.60 9.07 4.94
CA LEU A 87 -18.31 9.93 6.10
C LEU A 87 -18.31 11.42 5.75
N MET A 88 -18.08 11.77 4.49
CA MET A 88 -18.11 13.16 4.03
C MET A 88 -19.57 13.61 3.89
N PRO A 89 -19.97 14.71 4.54
CA PRO A 89 -21.29 15.31 4.34
C PRO A 89 -21.47 15.72 2.88
N ALA A 90 -22.61 15.41 2.27
CA ALA A 90 -22.90 15.74 0.87
C ALA A 90 -22.80 17.24 0.57
N GLU A 91 -23.06 18.08 1.57
CA GLU A 91 -22.89 19.54 1.50
C GLU A 91 -21.43 19.96 1.27
N THR A 92 -20.48 19.34 1.98
CA THR A 92 -19.05 19.64 1.84
C THR A 92 -18.54 19.22 0.45
N PHE A 93 -18.96 18.03 0.00
CA PHE A 93 -18.60 17.53 -1.33
C PHE A 93 -19.12 18.44 -2.45
N ASN A 94 -20.38 18.87 -2.36
CA ASN A 94 -20.98 19.75 -3.37
C ASN A 94 -20.30 21.13 -3.45
N GLU A 95 -19.88 21.68 -2.31
CA GLU A 95 -19.17 22.96 -2.29
C GLU A 95 -17.75 22.85 -2.87
N GLU A 96 -17.01 21.78 -2.57
CA GLU A 96 -15.72 21.52 -3.21
C GLU A 96 -15.86 21.29 -4.73
N PHE A 97 -16.88 20.53 -5.13
CA PHE A 97 -17.14 20.27 -6.55
C PHE A 97 -17.51 21.54 -7.33
N LYS A 98 -18.34 22.43 -6.75
CA LYS A 98 -18.64 23.74 -7.35
C LYS A 98 -17.38 24.59 -7.49
N ARG A 99 -16.52 24.63 -6.46
CA ARG A 99 -15.28 25.42 -6.46
C ARG A 99 -14.31 24.96 -7.54
N GLU A 100 -14.22 23.65 -7.77
CA GLU A 100 -13.48 23.05 -8.89
C GLU A 100 -14.08 23.44 -10.24
N MET A 101 -15.41 23.37 -10.40
CA MET A 101 -16.09 23.77 -11.64
C MET A 101 -15.87 25.26 -11.96
N GLU A 102 -15.93 26.14 -10.96
CA GLU A 102 -15.64 27.57 -11.13
C GLU A 102 -14.18 27.83 -11.48
N TRP A 103 -13.24 27.16 -10.80
CA TRP A 103 -11.81 27.25 -11.10
C TRP A 103 -11.52 26.76 -12.53
N ARG A 104 -12.09 25.62 -12.95
CA ARG A 104 -11.95 25.12 -14.33
C ARG A 104 -12.61 26.03 -15.37
N GLY A 105 -13.66 26.75 -14.98
CA GLY A 105 -14.29 27.78 -15.81
C GLY A 105 -13.40 28.99 -16.02
N SER A 106 -12.60 29.40 -15.02
CA SER A 106 -11.73 30.59 -15.11
C SER A 106 -10.43 30.36 -15.89
N ILE A 107 -9.99 29.10 -16.06
CA ILE A 107 -8.77 28.75 -16.82
C ILE A 107 -9.07 28.63 -18.32
N ASN A 108 -10.33 28.43 -18.69
CA ASN A 108 -10.77 28.26 -20.08
C ASN A 108 -11.30 29.56 -20.72
N LEU A 109 -11.09 30.72 -20.08
CA LEU A 109 -11.34 32.08 -20.56
C LEU A 109 -10.03 32.87 -20.58
#